data_AF-A0A8T3PS88-F1
#
_entry.id   AF-A0A8T3PS88-F1
#
_cell.length_a   1.000
_cell.length_b   1.000
_cell.length_c   1.000
_cell.angle_alpha   90.00
_cell.angle_beta   90.00
_cell.angle_gamma   90.00
#
_symmetry.space_group_name_H-M   'P 1'
#
loop_
_entity.id
_entity.type
_entity.pdbx_description
1 polymer ?
#
loop_
_entity_poly.entity_id
_entity_poly.type
_entity_poly.pdbx_seq_one_letter_code
_entity_poly.pdbx_strand_id
1 'polypeptide(L)'
;MDWVNPFIGTNGSGASVDGTSGDFYIAFSITGGGNTAHMRYVVGEKAAAAPQQPDWRTCGKCKSLFFGPQQADSNCAAGSTHEAAGFNISLPHDIPGPSRQAEWRTCGKCKTMVFNGNPDLKGVCPEPSPASHEAAGIAFNLPLNGPEDSFPHQDQWRFCQKCFALFFGPHVADSDCAVGGLHVPHPNNYFLPFNRPEDGTHQSNWQTCGKCKVMQFSPHRADSDCAAGGVHEPAGFIFQLPHDNRGPGRQEGWRTCGRCKSMFFNGDFNNKGTCAQKSRASHQAAGLIFHLPHDMPGPGQDNWKFCTKCFALVFDPQNADSDCPAGGLHAPQGFNFRLDHT
;
A
#
# COMPACT_ATOMS: atom_id res chain seq x y z
N MET A 1 31.87 -9.12 6.48
CA MET A 1 31.61 -9.52 7.89
C MET A 1 32.95 -9.73 8.55
N ASP A 2 33.17 -9.12 9.71
CA ASP A 2 34.42 -9.14 10.45
C ASP A 2 34.14 -9.29 11.96
N TRP A 3 35.05 -9.95 12.67
CA TRP A 3 34.98 -10.08 14.13
C TRP A 3 36.35 -10.15 14.78
N VAL A 4 36.35 -9.82 16.06
CA VAL A 4 37.49 -9.99 16.96
C VAL A 4 36.99 -10.50 18.31
N ASN A 5 37.62 -11.58 18.80
CA ASN A 5 37.53 -12.06 20.18
C ASN A 5 38.97 -12.15 20.69
N PRO A 6 39.51 -11.06 21.27
CA PRO A 6 40.93 -10.97 21.60
C PRO A 6 41.25 -11.82 22.84
N PHE A 7 42.51 -12.27 22.95
CA PHE A 7 42.98 -12.99 24.14
C PHE A 7 42.77 -12.18 25.44
N ILE A 8 42.97 -10.86 25.37
CA ILE A 8 42.60 -9.88 26.40
C ILE A 8 42.01 -8.67 25.69
N GLY A 9 40.78 -8.28 26.05
CA GLY A 9 40.13 -7.07 25.52
C GLY A 9 38.64 -7.26 25.28
N THR A 10 38.06 -6.32 24.54
CA THR A 10 36.63 -6.31 24.20
C THR A 10 36.41 -6.99 22.85
N ASN A 11 35.37 -7.82 22.78
CA ASN A 11 34.92 -8.40 21.52
C ASN A 11 34.40 -7.30 20.59
N GLY A 12 34.54 -7.49 19.28
CA GLY A 12 34.00 -6.58 18.29
C GLY A 12 33.51 -7.32 17.06
N SER A 13 32.51 -6.79 16.39
CA SER A 13 32.07 -7.29 15.08
C SER A 13 31.65 -6.14 14.17
N GLY A 14 31.85 -6.35 12.87
CA GLY A 14 31.46 -5.43 11.81
C GLY A 14 30.70 -6.15 10.71
N ALA A 15 29.78 -5.41 10.09
CA ALA A 15 29.00 -5.89 8.96
C ALA A 15 28.85 -4.76 7.95
N SER A 16 29.26 -5.02 6.71
CA SER A 16 29.10 -4.14 5.55
C SER A 16 28.53 -4.95 4.40
N VAL A 17 27.84 -4.26 3.48
CA VAL A 17 27.43 -4.82 2.18
C VAL A 17 28.11 -3.99 1.11
N ASP A 18 29.00 -4.62 0.35
CA ASP A 18 29.72 -3.99 -0.75
C ASP A 18 29.17 -4.48 -2.10
N GLY A 19 29.24 -3.63 -3.12
CA GLY A 19 28.80 -3.94 -4.49
C GLY A 19 27.82 -2.93 -5.07
N THR A 20 27.43 -3.11 -6.34
CA THR A 20 26.54 -2.21 -7.10
C THR A 20 25.15 -2.01 -6.51
N SER A 21 24.77 -2.83 -5.53
CA SER A 21 23.47 -2.78 -4.84
C SER A 21 23.61 -2.61 -3.33
N GLY A 22 24.81 -2.32 -2.81
CA GLY A 22 25.09 -2.19 -1.38
C GLY A 22 24.21 -1.15 -0.68
N ASP A 23 23.86 -0.06 -1.39
CA ASP A 23 23.01 1.02 -0.89
C ASP A 23 21.57 0.60 -0.56
N PHE A 24 21.11 -0.54 -1.10
CA PHE A 24 19.78 -1.10 -0.79
C PHE A 24 19.76 -1.95 0.48
N TYR A 25 20.92 -2.20 1.08
CA TYR A 25 21.04 -3.04 2.26
C TYR A 25 21.53 -2.24 3.46
N ILE A 26 21.05 -2.64 4.63
CA ILE A 26 21.60 -2.26 5.92
C ILE A 26 22.25 -3.50 6.52
N ALA A 27 23.49 -3.36 6.97
CA ALA A 27 24.17 -4.41 7.70
C ALA A 27 24.53 -3.90 9.09
N PHE A 28 24.25 -4.73 10.09
CA PHE A 28 24.70 -4.49 11.46
C PHE A 28 25.06 -5.80 12.13
N SER A 29 25.79 -5.71 13.23
CA SER A 29 26.16 -6.87 14.03
C SER A 29 25.81 -6.65 15.50
N ILE A 30 25.56 -7.74 16.21
CA ILE A 30 25.33 -7.79 17.65
C ILE A 30 26.44 -8.65 18.23
N THR A 31 27.21 -8.05 19.14
CA THR A 31 28.38 -8.67 19.75
C THR A 31 28.08 -9.21 21.13
N GLY A 32 28.30 -10.51 21.33
CA GLY A 32 28.26 -11.15 22.64
C GLY A 32 29.55 -10.93 23.43
N GLY A 33 29.42 -10.77 24.75
CA GLY A 33 30.56 -10.69 25.66
C GLY A 33 31.12 -12.06 26.06
N GLY A 34 32.26 -12.05 26.76
CA GLY A 34 32.89 -13.24 27.33
C GLY A 34 33.82 -13.99 26.38
N ASN A 35 34.42 -15.07 26.89
CA ASN A 35 35.42 -15.87 26.17
C ASN A 35 34.76 -16.77 25.10
N THR A 36 33.58 -17.32 25.42
CA THR A 36 32.73 -18.08 24.48
C THR A 36 31.65 -17.16 23.90
N ALA A 37 32.07 -16.25 23.02
CA ALA A 37 31.22 -15.20 22.50
C ALA A 37 30.35 -15.65 21.32
N HIS A 38 29.13 -15.12 21.25
CA HIS A 38 28.25 -15.27 20.09
C HIS A 38 28.18 -13.95 19.33
N MET A 39 28.35 -14.01 18.01
CA MET A 39 28.17 -12.86 17.11
C MET A 39 26.96 -13.11 16.23
N ARG A 40 26.03 -12.14 16.15
CA ARG A 40 24.92 -12.18 15.20
C ARG A 40 25.11 -11.09 14.17
N TYR A 41 25.12 -11.47 12.90
CA TYR A 41 25.12 -10.52 11.79
C TYR A 41 23.72 -10.45 11.21
N VAL A 42 23.25 -9.24 10.95
CA VAL A 42 21.97 -8.99 10.31
C VAL A 42 22.24 -8.18 9.06
N VAL A 43 21.80 -8.71 7.93
CA VAL A 43 21.69 -7.98 6.69
C VAL A 43 20.20 -7.84 6.41
N GLY A 44 19.72 -6.60 6.45
CA GLY A 44 18.36 -6.23 6.11
C GLY A 44 18.33 -5.37 4.87
N GLU A 45 17.15 -5.20 4.30
CA GLU A 45 16.94 -4.28 3.18
C GLU A 45 16.52 -2.91 3.70
N LYS A 46 16.99 -1.85 3.04
CA LYS A 46 16.59 -0.48 3.30
C LYS A 46 15.32 -0.18 2.51
N ALA A 47 14.15 -0.51 3.05
CA ALA A 47 12.87 -0.41 2.33
C ALA A 47 12.54 0.98 1.75
N ALA A 48 13.07 2.06 2.33
CA ALA A 48 12.87 3.42 1.82
C ALA A 48 13.75 3.79 0.61
N ALA A 49 14.78 2.99 0.29
CA ALA A 49 15.70 3.25 -0.82
C ALA A 49 15.48 2.34 -2.03
N ALA A 50 14.69 1.28 -1.86
CA ALA A 50 14.35 0.31 -2.89
C ALA A 50 13.49 0.95 -4.00
N PRO A 51 13.88 0.90 -5.29
CA PRO A 51 12.99 1.25 -6.39
C PRO A 51 11.72 0.38 -6.35
N GLN A 52 10.57 1.04 -6.34
CA GLN A 52 9.26 0.38 -6.31
C GLN A 52 8.36 0.95 -7.41
N GLN A 53 7.63 0.07 -8.07
CA GLN A 53 6.55 0.44 -8.95
C GLN A 53 5.22 0.27 -8.19
N PRO A 54 4.49 1.36 -7.91
CA PRO A 54 3.22 1.29 -7.22
C PRO A 54 2.08 0.89 -8.17
N ASP A 55 0.85 0.93 -7.64
CA ASP A 55 -0.41 0.79 -8.37
C ASP A 55 -0.68 -0.62 -8.92
N TRP A 56 -0.02 -1.64 -8.37
CA TRP A 56 -0.39 -3.04 -8.62
C TRP A 56 -1.60 -3.44 -7.79
N ARG A 57 -2.59 -4.09 -8.41
CA ARG A 57 -3.88 -4.40 -7.79
C ARG A 57 -4.15 -5.89 -7.86
N THR A 58 -4.87 -6.40 -6.87
CA THR A 58 -5.47 -7.74 -6.96
C THR A 58 -6.69 -7.65 -7.85
N CYS A 59 -6.88 -8.59 -8.78
CA CYS A 59 -8.13 -8.69 -9.53
C CYS A 59 -9.23 -9.30 -8.64
N GLY A 60 -10.35 -8.61 -8.47
CA GLY A 60 -11.50 -9.10 -7.69
C GLY A 60 -12.15 -10.36 -8.25
N LYS A 61 -11.98 -10.64 -9.56
CA LYS A 61 -12.51 -11.83 -10.23
C LYS A 61 -11.48 -12.96 -10.20
N CYS A 62 -10.43 -12.85 -11.02
CA CYS A 62 -9.46 -13.94 -11.20
C CYS A 62 -8.42 -14.07 -10.07
N LYS A 63 -8.34 -13.10 -9.14
CA LYS A 63 -7.34 -13.04 -8.04
C LYS A 63 -5.88 -12.88 -8.48
N SER A 64 -5.61 -12.72 -9.77
CA SER A 64 -4.27 -12.40 -10.27
C SER A 64 -3.85 -10.98 -9.89
N LEU A 65 -2.54 -10.77 -9.70
CA LEU A 65 -1.97 -9.44 -9.55
C LEU A 65 -1.84 -8.79 -10.94
N PHE A 66 -2.36 -7.58 -11.12
CA PHE A 66 -2.26 -6.85 -12.39
C PHE A 66 -1.89 -5.39 -12.20
N PHE A 67 -1.35 -4.78 -13.26
CA PHE A 67 -0.93 -3.39 -13.24
C PHE A 67 -2.14 -2.45 -13.42
N GLY A 68 -2.57 -1.82 -12.34
CA GLY A 68 -3.78 -0.99 -12.26
C GLY A 68 -3.86 0.13 -13.29
N PRO A 69 -2.78 0.90 -13.55
CA PRO A 69 -2.81 1.99 -14.53
C PRO A 69 -3.16 1.55 -15.96
N GLN A 70 -3.05 0.26 -16.28
CA GLN A 70 -3.37 -0.30 -17.60
C GLN A 70 -4.63 -1.19 -17.56
N GLN A 71 -5.53 -0.98 -16.58
CA GLN A 71 -6.74 -1.78 -16.44
C GLN A 71 -7.63 -1.75 -17.69
N ALA A 72 -7.79 -0.59 -18.34
CA ALA A 72 -8.65 -0.44 -19.52
C ALA A 72 -8.19 -1.30 -20.71
N ASP A 73 -6.88 -1.57 -20.81
CA ASP A 73 -6.26 -2.37 -21.88
C ASP A 73 -5.89 -3.78 -21.42
N SER A 74 -6.49 -4.25 -20.31
CA SER A 74 -6.17 -5.54 -19.70
C SER A 74 -7.13 -6.64 -20.14
N ASN A 75 -6.69 -7.89 -19.95
CA ASN A 75 -7.48 -9.08 -20.29
C ASN A 75 -7.52 -10.00 -19.08
N CYS A 76 -8.72 -10.26 -18.56
CA CYS A 76 -8.94 -11.07 -17.37
C CYS A 76 -9.34 -12.50 -17.75
N ALA A 77 -8.88 -13.49 -16.97
CA ALA A 77 -9.28 -14.89 -17.15
C ALA A 77 -10.78 -15.12 -16.94
N ALA A 78 -11.44 -14.27 -16.14
CA ALA A 78 -12.89 -14.27 -15.95
C ALA A 78 -13.66 -13.59 -17.12
N GLY A 79 -12.96 -13.19 -18.18
CA GLY A 79 -13.46 -12.33 -19.25
C GLY A 79 -13.43 -10.84 -18.88
N SER A 80 -13.51 -9.98 -19.90
CA SER A 80 -13.38 -8.51 -19.78
C SER A 80 -11.99 -8.06 -19.29
N THR A 81 -11.86 -6.78 -18.99
CA THR A 81 -10.75 -6.18 -18.24
C THR A 81 -10.70 -6.64 -16.78
N HIS A 82 -9.52 -6.57 -16.18
CA HIS A 82 -9.35 -6.80 -14.74
C HIS A 82 -10.19 -5.80 -13.91
N GLU A 83 -10.57 -6.22 -12.72
CA GLU A 83 -11.30 -5.41 -11.76
C GLU A 83 -10.44 -5.25 -10.52
N ALA A 84 -9.94 -4.04 -10.26
CA ALA A 84 -9.07 -3.83 -9.11
C ALA A 84 -9.82 -4.03 -7.79
N ALA A 85 -9.17 -4.71 -6.84
CA ALA A 85 -9.62 -4.94 -5.48
C ALA A 85 -8.44 -4.94 -4.50
N GLY A 86 -8.75 -4.79 -3.21
CA GLY A 86 -7.78 -4.87 -2.12
C GLY A 86 -6.78 -3.70 -2.10
N PHE A 87 -5.59 -3.98 -1.57
CA PHE A 87 -4.52 -3.00 -1.37
C PHE A 87 -3.94 -2.45 -2.67
N ASN A 88 -3.32 -1.27 -2.58
CA ASN A 88 -2.38 -0.78 -3.57
C ASN A 88 -1.01 -1.40 -3.28
N ILE A 89 -0.49 -2.22 -4.19
CA ILE A 89 0.75 -2.97 -3.99
C ILE A 89 1.90 -2.27 -4.72
N SER A 90 3.03 -2.15 -4.03
CA SER A 90 4.25 -1.54 -4.55
C SER A 90 5.30 -2.60 -4.79
N LEU A 91 5.54 -2.92 -6.05
CA LEU A 91 6.44 -4.01 -6.42
C LEU A 91 7.88 -3.54 -6.55
N PRO A 92 8.81 -4.19 -5.84
CA PRO A 92 10.23 -3.89 -5.95
C PRO A 92 10.80 -4.34 -7.31
N HIS A 93 11.59 -3.47 -7.93
CA HIS A 93 12.35 -3.73 -9.16
C HIS A 93 13.82 -3.36 -8.99
N ASP A 94 14.69 -3.87 -9.86
CA ASP A 94 16.13 -3.55 -9.88
C ASP A 94 16.92 -3.76 -8.57
N ILE A 95 16.37 -4.57 -7.65
CA ILE A 95 17.00 -4.93 -6.38
C ILE A 95 17.32 -6.44 -6.41
N PRO A 96 18.54 -6.84 -6.78
CA PRO A 96 18.96 -8.23 -6.70
C PRO A 96 19.16 -8.63 -5.23
N GLY A 97 18.75 -9.84 -4.84
CA GLY A 97 18.92 -10.35 -3.48
C GLY A 97 18.58 -11.83 -3.34
N PRO A 98 19.17 -12.56 -2.36
CA PRO A 98 19.02 -14.00 -2.22
C PRO A 98 17.61 -14.43 -1.77
N SER A 99 16.84 -13.52 -1.16
CA SER A 99 15.45 -13.72 -0.75
C SER A 99 14.44 -13.24 -1.81
N ARG A 100 14.88 -13.00 -3.04
CA ARG A 100 14.03 -12.50 -4.12
C ARG A 100 14.09 -13.44 -5.31
N GLN A 101 12.95 -13.73 -5.88
CA GLN A 101 12.88 -14.37 -7.18
C GLN A 101 12.86 -13.29 -8.25
N ALA A 102 13.84 -13.31 -9.16
CA ALA A 102 13.88 -12.48 -10.35
C ALA A 102 12.92 -13.04 -11.43
N GLU A 103 13.02 -12.53 -12.65
CA GLU A 103 12.28 -13.01 -13.83
C GLU A 103 10.75 -12.80 -13.78
N TRP A 104 10.27 -11.94 -12.88
CA TRP A 104 8.88 -11.50 -12.88
C TRP A 104 8.70 -10.30 -13.80
N ARG A 105 7.66 -10.34 -14.64
CA ARG A 105 7.42 -9.38 -15.71
C ARG A 105 5.94 -9.02 -15.76
N THR A 106 5.62 -7.83 -16.24
CA THR A 106 4.25 -7.52 -16.64
C THR A 106 3.96 -8.18 -17.98
N CYS A 107 2.84 -8.86 -18.13
CA CYS A 107 2.40 -9.33 -19.45
C CYS A 107 1.88 -8.15 -20.28
N GLY A 108 2.40 -7.94 -21.49
CA GLY A 108 1.98 -6.86 -22.38
C GLY A 108 0.51 -6.92 -22.80
N LYS A 109 -0.09 -8.12 -22.79
CA LYS A 109 -1.47 -8.37 -23.23
C LYS A 109 -2.48 -8.33 -22.10
N CYS A 110 -2.28 -9.12 -21.05
CA CYS A 110 -3.24 -9.19 -19.93
C CYS A 110 -2.90 -8.24 -18.78
N LYS A 111 -1.72 -7.62 -18.76
CA LYS A 111 -1.24 -6.71 -17.69
C LYS A 111 -1.07 -7.38 -16.32
N THR A 112 -1.19 -8.71 -16.27
CA THR A 112 -0.92 -9.54 -15.09
C THR A 112 0.58 -9.66 -14.83
N MET A 113 0.95 -9.83 -13.56
CA MET A 113 2.30 -10.22 -13.12
C MET A 113 2.56 -11.69 -13.43
N VAL A 114 3.56 -11.96 -14.27
CA VAL A 114 3.83 -13.30 -14.80
C VAL A 114 5.30 -13.68 -14.61
N PHE A 115 5.55 -14.95 -14.34
CA PHE A 115 6.90 -15.48 -14.26
C PHE A 115 7.42 -15.81 -15.66
N ASN A 116 8.60 -15.29 -16.00
CA ASN A 116 9.26 -15.43 -17.31
C ASN A 116 10.65 -16.09 -17.18
N GLY A 117 10.85 -16.93 -16.17
CA GLY A 117 12.16 -17.56 -15.90
C GLY A 117 12.55 -18.71 -16.85
N ASN A 118 11.69 -19.10 -17.78
CA ASN A 118 12.01 -20.04 -18.85
C ASN A 118 11.54 -19.48 -20.21
N PRO A 119 12.46 -19.23 -21.16
CA PRO A 119 12.09 -18.67 -22.46
C PRO A 119 11.21 -19.60 -23.30
N ASP A 120 11.27 -20.92 -23.07
CA ASP A 120 10.51 -21.93 -23.81
C ASP A 120 9.15 -22.25 -23.16
N LEU A 121 8.90 -21.76 -21.94
CA LEU A 121 7.69 -22.04 -21.18
C LEU A 121 7.16 -20.76 -20.52
N LYS A 122 6.13 -20.17 -21.12
CA LYS A 122 5.63 -18.82 -20.80
C LYS A 122 4.21 -18.79 -20.23
N GLY A 123 3.70 -19.93 -19.76
CA GLY A 123 2.34 -20.07 -19.27
C GLY A 123 1.28 -19.74 -20.33
N VAL A 124 0.04 -19.52 -19.89
CA VAL A 124 -1.12 -19.28 -20.76
C VAL A 124 -1.74 -17.93 -20.41
N CYS A 125 -1.83 -17.06 -21.40
CA CYS A 125 -2.52 -15.78 -21.33
C CYS A 125 -4.02 -15.97 -21.55
N PRO A 126 -4.90 -15.20 -20.88
CA PRO A 126 -6.33 -15.25 -21.14
C PRO A 126 -6.70 -14.72 -22.54
N GLU A 127 -7.89 -15.12 -23.01
CA GLU A 127 -8.55 -14.58 -24.20
C GLU A 127 -8.59 -13.04 -24.20
N PRO A 128 -8.58 -12.37 -25.38
CA PRO A 128 -8.68 -12.91 -26.74
C PRO A 128 -7.33 -13.40 -27.32
N SER A 129 -6.28 -13.51 -26.50
CA SER A 129 -4.99 -14.03 -26.92
C SER A 129 -4.61 -15.24 -26.06
N PRO A 130 -5.18 -16.43 -26.30
CA PRO A 130 -4.90 -17.68 -25.57
C PRO A 130 -3.49 -18.24 -25.83
N ALA A 131 -2.56 -17.37 -26.20
CA ALA A 131 -1.16 -17.66 -26.45
C ALA A 131 -0.34 -17.60 -25.14
N SER A 132 0.97 -17.76 -25.27
CA SER A 132 1.91 -17.48 -24.19
C SER A 132 1.84 -16.04 -23.70
N HIS A 133 2.18 -15.84 -22.42
CA HIS A 133 2.41 -14.49 -21.91
C HIS A 133 3.54 -13.79 -22.68
N GLU A 134 3.37 -12.48 -22.87
CA GLU A 134 4.35 -11.61 -23.50
C GLU A 134 5.02 -10.76 -22.44
N ALA A 135 6.24 -11.12 -22.03
CA ALA A 135 6.99 -10.37 -21.04
C ALA A 135 7.31 -8.95 -21.54
N ALA A 136 6.80 -7.94 -20.83
CA ALA A 136 6.96 -6.52 -21.13
C ALA A 136 7.42 -5.74 -19.89
N GLY A 137 7.77 -4.48 -20.08
CA GLY A 137 8.14 -3.56 -18.99
C GLY A 137 9.49 -3.88 -18.33
N ILE A 138 9.58 -3.56 -17.04
CA ILE A 138 10.76 -3.76 -16.19
C ILE A 138 10.72 -5.15 -15.52
N ALA A 139 11.86 -5.60 -15.00
CA ALA A 139 11.95 -6.86 -14.27
C ALA A 139 11.72 -6.62 -12.78
N PHE A 140 10.84 -7.43 -12.18
CA PHE A 140 10.55 -7.37 -10.76
C PHE A 140 11.32 -8.48 -10.03
N ASN A 141 11.72 -8.16 -8.80
CA ASN A 141 12.44 -9.07 -7.91
C ASN A 141 11.56 -9.33 -6.69
N LEU A 142 10.66 -10.31 -6.78
CA LEU A 142 9.63 -10.51 -5.76
C LEU A 142 10.20 -11.20 -4.52
N PRO A 143 9.98 -10.66 -3.31
CA PRO A 143 10.39 -11.32 -2.07
C PRO A 143 9.73 -12.70 -1.92
N LEU A 144 10.54 -13.70 -1.61
CA LEU A 144 10.15 -15.09 -1.40
C LEU A 144 10.48 -15.48 0.05
N ASN A 145 9.52 -16.12 0.74
CA ASN A 145 9.73 -16.69 2.08
C ASN A 145 10.33 -15.67 3.08
N GLY A 146 9.86 -14.42 3.03
CA GLY A 146 10.30 -13.38 3.95
C GLY A 146 9.94 -13.72 5.40
N PRO A 147 10.74 -13.28 6.39
CA PRO A 147 10.30 -13.33 7.78
C PRO A 147 9.02 -12.50 7.93
N GLU A 148 8.02 -13.02 8.64
CA GLU A 148 6.70 -12.40 8.82
C GLU A 148 6.79 -10.93 9.29
N ASP A 149 7.89 -10.57 9.96
CA ASP A 149 8.09 -9.27 10.63
C ASP A 149 8.79 -8.18 9.82
N SER A 150 9.18 -8.41 8.55
CA SER A 150 9.87 -7.38 7.76
C SER A 150 8.91 -6.57 6.87
N PHE A 151 8.53 -5.36 7.34
CA PHE A 151 7.69 -4.35 6.67
C PHE A 151 6.22 -4.74 6.45
N PRO A 152 5.29 -3.77 6.30
CA PRO A 152 3.91 -4.07 5.95
C PRO A 152 3.83 -4.69 4.55
N HIS A 153 3.52 -5.98 4.51
CA HIS A 153 3.41 -6.78 3.29
C HIS A 153 2.11 -7.59 3.31
N GLN A 154 1.59 -7.88 2.13
CA GLN A 154 0.57 -8.89 1.93
C GLN A 154 1.30 -10.17 1.57
N ASP A 155 1.11 -11.22 2.37
CA ASP A 155 1.64 -12.54 2.12
C ASP A 155 0.60 -13.40 1.38
N GLN A 156 0.83 -14.70 1.32
CA GLN A 156 -0.04 -15.67 0.68
C GLN A 156 -0.23 -15.49 -0.84
N TRP A 157 0.64 -14.71 -1.49
CA TRP A 157 0.73 -14.68 -2.95
C TRP A 157 1.40 -15.96 -3.45
N ARG A 158 0.84 -16.54 -4.51
CA ARG A 158 1.21 -17.85 -5.03
C ARG A 158 1.49 -17.74 -6.52
N PHE A 159 2.48 -18.49 -6.97
CA PHE A 159 2.70 -18.74 -8.39
C PHE A 159 1.74 -19.83 -8.86
N CYS A 160 1.01 -19.58 -9.95
CA CYS A 160 0.17 -20.60 -10.57
C CYS A 160 0.99 -21.45 -11.55
N GLN A 161 1.13 -22.75 -11.29
CA GLN A 161 1.93 -23.64 -12.14
C GLN A 161 1.35 -23.88 -13.54
N LYS A 162 0.07 -23.55 -13.76
CA LYS A 162 -0.60 -23.75 -15.06
C LYS A 162 -0.43 -22.53 -15.97
N CYS A 163 -0.88 -21.36 -15.50
CA CYS A 163 -0.87 -20.15 -16.31
C CYS A 163 0.36 -19.27 -16.10
N PHE A 164 1.15 -19.49 -15.06
CA PHE A 164 2.36 -18.73 -14.70
C PHE A 164 2.12 -17.31 -14.14
N ALA A 165 0.86 -16.96 -13.89
CA ALA A 165 0.49 -15.74 -13.19
C ALA A 165 0.74 -15.85 -11.68
N LEU A 166 1.06 -14.71 -11.06
CA LEU A 166 0.99 -14.53 -9.61
C LEU A 166 -0.47 -14.26 -9.20
N PHE A 167 -0.97 -14.98 -8.20
CA PHE A 167 -2.34 -14.83 -7.71
C PHE A 167 -2.42 -14.84 -6.18
N PHE A 168 -3.47 -14.25 -5.63
CA PHE A 168 -3.69 -14.18 -4.19
C PHE A 168 -4.33 -15.49 -3.69
N GLY A 169 -3.53 -16.30 -2.99
CA GLY A 169 -3.88 -17.66 -2.57
C GLY A 169 -5.10 -17.81 -1.66
N PRO A 170 -5.38 -16.90 -0.70
CA PRO A 170 -6.48 -17.08 0.26
C PRO A 170 -7.88 -17.15 -0.37
N HIS A 171 -8.03 -16.64 -1.59
CA HIS A 171 -9.30 -16.65 -2.33
C HIS A 171 -9.24 -17.54 -3.58
N VAL A 172 -8.43 -18.62 -3.57
CA VAL A 172 -8.30 -19.54 -4.70
C VAL A 172 -9.62 -20.20 -5.10
N ALA A 173 -10.53 -20.45 -4.15
CA ALA A 173 -11.85 -21.04 -4.39
C ALA A 173 -12.74 -20.14 -5.27
N ASP A 174 -12.50 -18.83 -5.26
CA ASP A 174 -13.25 -17.83 -6.00
C ASP A 174 -12.44 -17.29 -7.21
N SER A 175 -11.45 -18.05 -7.67
CA SER A 175 -10.48 -17.59 -8.68
C SER A 175 -10.71 -18.20 -10.06
N ASP A 176 -10.22 -17.51 -11.10
CA ASP A 176 -10.31 -17.96 -12.49
C ASP A 176 -8.91 -18.02 -13.11
N CYS A 177 -8.52 -19.20 -13.57
CA CYS A 177 -7.26 -19.42 -14.26
C CYS A 177 -7.45 -19.30 -15.78
N ALA A 178 -6.46 -18.71 -16.46
CA ALA A 178 -6.47 -18.61 -17.92
C ALA A 178 -6.48 -19.96 -18.65
N VAL A 179 -6.04 -21.05 -17.99
CA VAL A 179 -6.12 -22.43 -18.52
C VAL A 179 -7.54 -23.03 -18.35
N GLY A 180 -8.42 -22.35 -17.63
CA GLY A 180 -9.71 -22.85 -17.19
C GLY A 180 -9.66 -23.44 -15.78
N GLY A 181 -10.75 -23.26 -15.03
CA GLY A 181 -10.86 -23.66 -13.62
C GLY A 181 -10.08 -22.76 -12.67
N LEU A 182 -9.78 -23.25 -11.46
CA LEU A 182 -9.11 -22.48 -10.41
C LEU A 182 -7.58 -22.43 -10.61
N HIS A 183 -6.93 -21.41 -10.04
CA HIS A 183 -5.47 -21.38 -9.95
C HIS A 183 -4.92 -22.58 -9.16
N VAL A 184 -3.74 -23.08 -9.58
CA VAL A 184 -3.05 -24.17 -8.89
C VAL A 184 -1.78 -23.63 -8.22
N PRO A 185 -1.77 -23.51 -6.88
CA PRO A 185 -0.66 -22.90 -6.16
C PRO A 185 0.59 -23.77 -6.19
N HIS A 186 1.72 -23.16 -6.53
CA HIS A 186 3.03 -23.66 -6.17
C HIS A 186 3.32 -23.40 -4.68
N PRO A 187 4.18 -24.20 -4.00
CA PRO A 187 4.49 -24.02 -2.57
C PRO A 187 5.12 -22.68 -2.19
N ASN A 188 5.77 -21.99 -3.14
CA ASN A 188 6.41 -20.69 -2.89
C ASN A 188 5.40 -19.63 -2.40
N ASN A 189 5.75 -18.95 -1.31
CA ASN A 189 5.00 -17.83 -0.76
C ASN A 189 5.70 -16.50 -1.07
N TYR A 190 5.01 -15.62 -1.78
CA TYR A 190 5.51 -14.29 -2.10
C TYR A 190 4.93 -13.24 -1.15
N PHE A 191 5.77 -12.30 -0.77
CA PHE A 191 5.47 -11.24 0.19
C PHE A 191 5.51 -9.93 -0.57
N LEU A 192 4.36 -9.31 -0.78
CA LEU A 192 4.23 -8.13 -1.61
C LEU A 192 4.06 -6.89 -0.72
N PRO A 193 4.99 -5.92 -0.75
CA PRO A 193 4.87 -4.69 0.01
C PRO A 193 3.62 -3.91 -0.43
N PHE A 194 2.80 -3.47 0.51
CA PHE A 194 1.62 -2.67 0.20
C PHE A 194 1.78 -1.18 0.50
N ASN A 195 2.87 -0.73 1.13
CA ASN A 195 3.07 0.71 1.33
C ASN A 195 3.77 1.37 0.13
N ARG A 196 3.03 2.18 -0.65
CA ARG A 196 3.65 3.23 -1.52
C ARG A 196 4.44 4.21 -0.63
N PRO A 197 5.72 4.47 -0.93
CA PRO A 197 6.42 5.64 -0.39
C PRO A 197 5.65 6.92 -0.74
N GLU A 198 5.77 7.96 0.08
CA GLU A 198 5.33 9.29 -0.35
C GLU A 198 6.04 9.65 -1.67
N ASP A 199 5.29 10.14 -2.64
CA ASP A 199 5.84 10.56 -3.93
C ASP A 199 5.30 11.93 -4.34
N GLY A 200 5.66 12.40 -5.53
CA GLY A 200 5.26 13.73 -6.02
C GLY A 200 3.75 13.92 -6.21
N THR A 201 2.92 12.89 -6.00
CA THR A 201 1.49 12.90 -6.28
C THR A 201 0.63 12.26 -5.19
N HIS A 202 1.21 11.57 -4.20
CA HIS A 202 0.47 10.91 -3.12
C HIS A 202 1.17 11.06 -1.78
N GLN A 203 0.38 11.40 -0.76
CA GLN A 203 0.81 11.47 0.63
C GLN A 203 0.25 10.29 1.43
N SER A 204 1.13 9.58 2.14
CA SER A 204 0.78 8.45 2.99
C SER A 204 0.51 8.89 4.45
N ASN A 205 0.37 7.93 5.37
CA ASN A 205 0.16 8.12 6.81
C ASN A 205 -1.16 8.81 7.19
N TRP A 206 -2.16 8.70 6.34
CA TRP A 206 -3.54 9.06 6.68
C TRP A 206 -4.24 7.85 7.27
N GLN A 207 -5.02 8.00 8.35
CA GLN A 207 -5.76 6.88 8.95
C GLN A 207 -7.12 7.35 9.45
N THR A 208 -8.03 6.40 9.70
CA THR A 208 -9.27 6.71 10.40
C THR A 208 -8.97 6.96 11.87
N CYS A 209 -9.63 7.94 12.47
CA CYS A 209 -9.64 8.04 13.92
C CYS A 209 -10.61 7.02 14.54
N GLY A 210 -10.13 6.12 15.40
CA GLY A 210 -10.95 5.11 16.08
C GLY A 210 -12.08 5.67 16.95
N LYS A 211 -11.95 6.91 17.43
CA LYS A 211 -12.96 7.60 18.24
C LYS A 211 -13.94 8.42 17.39
N CYS A 212 -13.47 9.48 16.73
CA CYS A 212 -14.35 10.41 16.01
C CYS A 212 -14.55 10.07 14.53
N LYS A 213 -13.96 8.97 14.02
CA LYS A 213 -14.15 8.44 12.66
C LYS A 213 -13.81 9.39 11.51
N VAL A 214 -13.10 10.49 11.80
CA VAL A 214 -12.55 11.40 10.78
C VAL A 214 -11.26 10.84 10.19
N MET A 215 -10.97 11.20 8.94
CA MET A 215 -9.67 10.98 8.32
C MET A 215 -8.63 11.91 8.95
N GLN A 216 -7.56 11.36 9.53
CA GLN A 216 -6.54 12.11 10.28
C GLN A 216 -5.12 11.82 9.78
N PHE A 217 -4.23 12.79 9.94
CA PHE A 217 -2.84 12.70 9.55
C PHE A 217 -1.95 12.27 10.72
N SER A 218 -1.52 11.01 10.72
CA SER A 218 -0.80 10.36 11.83
C SER A 218 0.54 10.99 12.24
N PRO A 219 1.38 11.55 11.35
CA PRO A 219 2.72 12.01 11.72
C PRO A 219 2.74 13.11 12.80
N HIS A 220 1.64 13.86 12.96
CA HIS A 220 1.52 14.93 13.97
C HIS A 220 0.42 14.65 15.00
N ARG A 221 0.17 13.37 15.30
CA ARG A 221 -0.86 12.92 16.24
C ARG A 221 -0.72 13.57 17.62
N ALA A 222 0.50 13.69 18.15
CA ALA A 222 0.74 14.25 19.49
C ALA A 222 0.23 15.70 19.62
N ASP A 223 0.17 16.43 18.50
CA ASP A 223 -0.25 17.82 18.42
C ASP A 223 -1.69 17.97 17.89
N SER A 224 -2.48 16.88 17.89
CA SER A 224 -3.86 16.87 17.36
C SER A 224 -4.91 17.07 18.46
N ASP A 225 -6.05 17.64 18.06
CA ASP A 225 -7.24 17.77 18.89
C ASP A 225 -8.35 16.87 18.34
N CYS A 226 -8.86 15.94 19.14
CA CYS A 226 -9.93 15.02 18.78
C CYS A 226 -11.28 15.51 19.34
N ALA A 227 -12.35 15.35 18.55
CA ALA A 227 -13.71 15.70 18.98
C ALA A 227 -14.19 14.89 20.19
N ALA A 228 -13.69 13.65 20.35
CA ALA A 228 -13.93 12.79 21.50
C ALA A 228 -13.08 13.15 22.74
N GLY A 229 -12.29 14.22 22.65
CA GLY A 229 -11.28 14.58 23.65
C GLY A 229 -9.93 13.89 23.43
N GLY A 230 -8.86 14.56 23.88
CA GLY A 230 -7.49 14.09 23.69
C GLY A 230 -7.03 14.21 22.23
N VAL A 231 -6.09 13.34 21.84
CA VAL A 231 -5.52 13.26 20.48
C VAL A 231 -6.27 12.23 19.63
N HIS A 232 -6.16 12.31 18.31
CA HIS A 232 -6.69 11.27 17.42
C HIS A 232 -6.07 9.90 17.71
N GLU A 233 -6.86 8.83 17.67
CA GLU A 233 -6.37 7.44 17.78
C GLU A 233 -6.44 6.76 16.41
N PRO A 234 -5.31 6.31 15.83
CA PRO A 234 -5.32 5.65 14.53
C PRO A 234 -6.03 4.30 14.61
N ALA A 235 -6.86 4.01 13.61
CA ALA A 235 -7.58 2.75 13.46
C ALA A 235 -7.74 2.38 11.98
N GLY A 236 -7.83 1.08 11.71
CA GLY A 236 -8.01 0.54 10.37
C GLY A 236 -6.74 0.69 9.50
N PHE A 237 -6.95 0.88 8.20
CA PHE A 237 -5.89 0.95 7.21
C PHE A 237 -5.11 2.27 7.23
N ILE A 238 -3.97 2.27 6.54
CA ILE A 238 -3.26 3.49 6.17
C ILE A 238 -3.71 3.89 4.77
N PHE A 239 -4.09 5.15 4.59
CA PHE A 239 -4.57 5.69 3.33
C PHE A 239 -3.50 6.52 2.64
N GLN A 240 -3.60 6.53 1.31
CA GLN A 240 -2.73 7.28 0.44
C GLN A 240 -3.57 8.29 -0.32
N LEU A 241 -3.38 9.55 0.02
CA LEU A 241 -4.22 10.61 -0.47
C LEU A 241 -3.54 11.33 -1.64
N PRO A 242 -4.20 11.38 -2.82
CA PRO A 242 -3.66 12.04 -3.98
C PRO A 242 -3.61 13.56 -3.78
N HIS A 243 -2.47 14.17 -4.06
CA HIS A 243 -2.26 15.61 -4.19
C HIS A 243 -1.75 15.92 -5.60
N ASP A 244 -1.98 17.13 -6.09
CA ASP A 244 -1.58 17.60 -7.43
C ASP A 244 -2.17 16.82 -8.65
N ASN A 245 -2.90 15.72 -8.40
CA ASN A 245 -3.60 14.90 -9.40
C ASN A 245 -4.96 15.48 -9.78
N ARG A 246 -4.98 16.42 -10.73
CA ARG A 246 -6.22 17.00 -11.28
C ARG A 246 -6.84 16.07 -12.33
N GLY A 247 -8.16 15.98 -12.35
CA GLY A 247 -8.87 15.21 -13.37
C GLY A 247 -10.36 15.03 -13.09
N PRO A 248 -11.13 14.52 -14.06
CA PRO A 248 -12.54 14.19 -13.86
C PRO A 248 -12.72 13.18 -12.72
N GLY A 249 -13.81 13.29 -11.97
CA GLY A 249 -14.13 12.40 -10.84
C GLY A 249 -13.29 12.62 -9.58
N ARG A 250 -12.59 13.75 -9.47
CA ARG A 250 -11.83 14.14 -8.28
C ARG A 250 -12.29 15.49 -7.76
N GLN A 251 -12.58 15.56 -6.46
CA GLN A 251 -12.93 16.81 -5.80
C GLN A 251 -11.66 17.44 -5.23
N GLU A 252 -11.37 18.67 -5.65
CA GLU A 252 -10.28 19.47 -5.09
C GLU A 252 -10.72 20.26 -3.85
N GLY A 253 -9.76 20.91 -3.18
CA GLY A 253 -10.04 21.79 -2.04
C GLY A 253 -10.00 21.11 -0.67
N TRP A 254 -9.67 19.81 -0.62
CA TRP A 254 -9.41 19.10 0.62
C TRP A 254 -8.04 19.48 1.18
N ARG A 255 -7.98 19.73 2.49
CA ARG A 255 -6.80 20.25 3.21
C ARG A 255 -6.64 19.54 4.54
N THR A 256 -5.40 19.47 5.02
CA THR A 256 -5.14 19.13 6.42
C THR A 256 -5.44 20.33 7.30
N CYS A 257 -6.13 20.13 8.43
CA CYS A 257 -6.26 21.18 9.43
C CYS A 257 -4.96 21.29 10.25
N GLY A 258 -4.37 22.49 10.31
CA GLY A 258 -3.14 22.75 11.07
C GLY A 258 -3.27 22.55 12.59
N ARG A 259 -4.49 22.53 13.12
CA ARG A 259 -4.79 22.34 14.55
C ARG A 259 -5.14 20.89 14.85
N CYS A 260 -6.35 20.46 14.48
CA CYS A 260 -6.81 19.11 14.78
C CYS A 260 -6.17 18.01 13.93
N LYS A 261 -5.43 18.33 12.85
CA LYS A 261 -4.80 17.35 11.94
C LYS A 261 -5.77 16.44 11.19
N SER A 262 -7.08 16.76 11.19
CA SER A 262 -8.06 16.08 10.36
C SER A 262 -8.08 16.62 8.92
N MET A 263 -8.45 15.77 7.98
CA MET A 263 -8.80 16.15 6.62
C MET A 263 -10.14 16.91 6.65
N PHE A 264 -10.17 18.11 6.07
CA PHE A 264 -11.40 18.89 5.96
C PHE A 264 -11.51 19.55 4.59
N PHE A 265 -12.75 19.80 4.18
CA PHE A 265 -13.04 20.49 2.94
C PHE A 265 -12.89 22.00 3.14
N ASN A 266 -11.98 22.62 2.38
CA ASN A 266 -11.69 24.05 2.39
C ASN A 266 -12.10 24.71 1.05
N GLY A 267 -13.14 24.20 0.40
CA GLY A 267 -13.65 24.76 -0.86
C GLY A 267 -14.58 25.97 -0.69
N ASP A 268 -15.14 26.17 0.51
CA ASP A 268 -15.90 27.38 0.86
C ASP A 268 -14.99 28.38 1.60
N PHE A 269 -14.90 29.59 1.07
CA PHE A 269 -14.06 30.66 1.64
C PHE A 269 -14.65 31.25 2.93
N ASN A 270 -15.97 31.20 3.11
CA ASN A 270 -16.69 31.83 4.20
C ASN A 270 -16.99 30.87 5.36
N ASN A 271 -17.09 29.57 5.06
CA ASN A 271 -17.33 28.54 6.06
C ASN A 271 -16.35 27.38 5.90
N LYS A 272 -15.66 27.03 6.99
CA LYS A 272 -14.69 25.93 7.01
C LYS A 272 -15.09 24.83 7.99
N GLY A 273 -16.33 24.84 8.48
CA GLY A 273 -16.84 23.90 9.47
C GLY A 273 -16.21 24.06 10.86
N THR A 274 -16.84 23.43 11.86
CA THR A 274 -16.37 23.43 13.26
C THR A 274 -15.17 22.52 13.46
N CYS A 275 -14.05 23.07 13.94
CA CYS A 275 -12.85 22.28 14.28
C CYS A 275 -12.96 21.68 15.70
N ALA A 276 -12.28 20.56 15.91
CA ALA A 276 -12.20 19.87 17.20
C ALA A 276 -11.32 20.56 18.26
N GLN A 277 -10.64 21.64 17.90
CA GLN A 277 -9.89 22.46 18.85
C GLN A 277 -10.77 22.92 20.02
N LYS A 278 -10.17 23.18 21.20
CA LYS A 278 -10.90 23.60 22.41
C LYS A 278 -11.80 24.83 22.21
N SER A 279 -11.38 25.79 21.39
CA SER A 279 -12.17 26.99 21.07
C SER A 279 -13.32 26.75 20.09
N ARG A 280 -13.37 25.56 19.46
CA ARG A 280 -14.30 25.18 18.38
C ARG A 280 -14.38 26.17 17.21
N ALA A 281 -13.33 26.99 17.03
CA ALA A 281 -13.21 27.88 15.88
C ALA A 281 -13.08 27.09 14.57
N SER A 282 -13.17 27.76 13.42
CA SER A 282 -13.14 27.10 12.12
C SER A 282 -11.81 26.39 11.82
N HIS A 283 -11.83 25.39 10.93
CA HIS A 283 -10.62 24.70 10.48
C HIS A 283 -9.59 25.66 9.85
N GLN A 284 -8.30 25.39 10.11
CA GLN A 284 -7.18 26.18 9.59
C GLN A 284 -6.43 25.37 8.53
N ALA A 285 -6.52 25.79 7.28
CA ALA A 285 -5.92 25.10 6.15
C ALA A 285 -4.38 25.06 6.24
N ALA A 286 -3.78 23.88 6.15
CA ALA A 286 -2.34 23.66 6.15
C ALA A 286 -1.96 22.55 5.14
N GLY A 287 -0.67 22.43 4.84
CA GLY A 287 -0.13 21.37 3.98
C GLY A 287 -0.55 21.46 2.51
N LEU A 288 -0.69 20.30 1.89
CA LEU A 288 -0.98 20.10 0.47
C LEU A 288 -2.46 20.38 0.14
N ILE A 289 -2.79 20.37 -1.15
CA ILE A 289 -4.17 20.38 -1.64
C ILE A 289 -4.46 18.98 -2.20
N PHE A 290 -5.46 18.31 -1.63
CA PHE A 290 -5.82 16.95 -2.03
C PHE A 290 -6.95 16.96 -3.06
N HIS A 291 -6.89 15.98 -3.97
CA HIS A 291 -7.83 15.78 -5.07
C HIS A 291 -8.51 14.41 -4.91
N LEU A 292 -9.49 14.34 -4.01
CA LEU A 292 -10.07 13.08 -3.57
C LEU A 292 -10.98 12.48 -4.66
N PRO A 293 -10.74 11.23 -5.09
CA PRO A 293 -11.59 10.56 -6.05
C PRO A 293 -12.96 10.23 -5.43
N HIS A 294 -14.02 10.42 -6.20
CA HIS A 294 -15.38 10.16 -5.75
C HIS A 294 -16.28 9.60 -6.85
N ASP A 295 -17.26 8.78 -6.44
CA ASP A 295 -18.28 8.18 -7.29
C ASP A 295 -17.72 7.45 -8.52
N MET A 296 -16.46 6.99 -8.42
CA MET A 296 -15.80 6.17 -9.42
C MET A 296 -15.77 4.70 -8.98
N PRO A 297 -16.06 3.76 -9.89
CA PRO A 297 -15.77 2.35 -9.64
C PRO A 297 -14.25 2.16 -9.58
N GLY A 298 -13.80 1.20 -8.78
CA GLY A 298 -12.36 0.95 -8.60
C GLY A 298 -12.08 0.33 -7.24
N PRO A 299 -10.81 0.13 -6.89
CA PRO A 299 -10.45 -0.45 -5.60
C PRO A 299 -10.34 0.63 -4.50
N GLY A 300 -10.11 0.21 -3.26
CA GLY A 300 -10.01 1.11 -2.11
C GLY A 300 -11.27 1.12 -1.24
N GLN A 301 -11.16 1.74 -0.07
CA GLN A 301 -12.26 1.82 0.88
C GLN A 301 -13.18 2.96 0.48
N ASP A 302 -14.46 2.65 0.26
CA ASP A 302 -15.50 3.63 -0.02
C ASP A 302 -16.28 4.01 1.25
N ASN A 303 -17.39 4.74 1.08
CA ASN A 303 -18.23 5.26 2.14
C ASN A 303 -17.53 6.29 3.04
N TRP A 304 -16.49 6.93 2.50
CA TRP A 304 -16.00 8.20 3.02
C TRP A 304 -16.91 9.31 2.54
N LYS A 305 -17.34 10.16 3.48
CA LYS A 305 -18.35 11.20 3.24
C LYS A 305 -17.92 12.53 3.82
N PHE A 306 -18.40 13.60 3.22
CA PHE A 306 -18.27 14.94 3.77
C PHE A 306 -19.27 15.14 4.90
N CYS A 307 -18.84 15.62 6.06
CA CYS A 307 -19.75 16.01 7.14
C CYS A 307 -20.14 17.48 7.02
N THR A 308 -21.44 17.78 6.92
CA THR A 308 -21.92 19.17 6.71
C THR A 308 -21.79 20.07 7.93
N LYS A 309 -21.55 19.51 9.12
CA LYS A 309 -21.40 20.28 10.36
C LYS A 309 -19.96 20.72 10.59
N CYS A 310 -19.03 19.79 10.53
CA CYS A 310 -17.61 20.03 10.82
C CYS A 310 -16.74 20.15 9.58
N PHE A 311 -17.25 19.81 8.39
CA PHE A 311 -16.54 19.81 7.11
C PHE A 311 -15.41 18.78 7.02
N ALA A 312 -15.27 17.90 8.01
CA ALA A 312 -14.32 16.81 7.98
C ALA A 312 -14.75 15.69 7.02
N LEU A 313 -13.77 14.95 6.51
CA LEU A 313 -13.99 13.68 5.82
C LEU A 313 -14.19 12.59 6.88
N VAL A 314 -15.36 11.93 6.88
CA VAL A 314 -15.79 10.96 7.89
C VAL A 314 -16.06 9.60 7.27
N PHE A 315 -15.77 8.54 8.01
CA PHE A 315 -16.11 7.18 7.62
C PHE A 315 -17.54 6.85 8.07
N ASP A 316 -18.48 6.91 7.12
CA ASP A 316 -19.93 6.80 7.37
C ASP A 316 -20.35 5.45 8.02
N PRO A 317 -19.81 4.28 7.61
CA PRO A 317 -20.23 2.99 8.17
C PRO A 317 -20.01 2.85 9.68
N GLN A 318 -19.18 3.71 10.29
CA GLN A 318 -18.90 3.72 11.73
C GLN A 318 -19.38 4.99 12.43
N ASN A 319 -20.20 5.82 11.77
CA ASN A 319 -20.65 7.11 12.30
C ASN A 319 -21.47 6.97 13.60
N ALA A 320 -22.14 5.84 13.82
CA ALA A 320 -22.98 5.60 14.99
C ALA A 320 -22.23 5.72 16.33
N ASP A 321 -20.93 5.39 16.35
CA ASP A 321 -20.07 5.43 17.53
C ASP A 321 -19.08 6.61 17.50
N SER A 322 -19.46 7.73 16.85
CA SER A 322 -18.56 8.84 16.56
C SER A 322 -18.96 10.17 17.20
N ASP A 323 -17.96 10.98 17.52
CA ASP A 323 -18.15 12.34 18.03
C ASP A 323 -17.89 13.41 16.95
N CYS A 324 -18.87 14.30 16.76
CA CYS A 324 -18.71 15.49 15.93
C CYS A 324 -18.33 16.71 16.79
N PRO A 325 -17.35 17.53 16.39
CA PRO A 325 -17.01 18.76 17.13
C PRO A 325 -18.13 19.81 17.12
N ALA A 326 -19.09 19.71 16.20
CA ALA A 326 -20.30 20.52 16.18
C ALA A 326 -21.41 19.99 17.12
N GLY A 327 -21.20 18.85 17.79
CA GLY A 327 -22.16 18.20 18.66
C GLY A 327 -22.95 17.06 17.99
N GLY A 328 -23.17 15.99 18.76
CA GLY A 328 -23.82 14.76 18.31
C GLY A 328 -22.99 13.99 17.27
N LEU A 329 -23.65 13.14 16.49
CA LEU A 329 -23.03 12.40 15.38
C LEU A 329 -22.71 13.33 14.19
N HIS A 330 -21.80 12.90 13.32
CA HIS A 330 -21.57 13.59 12.05
C HIS A 330 -22.83 13.58 11.20
N ALA A 331 -22.90 14.50 10.24
CA ALA A 331 -23.95 14.53 9.22
C ALA A 331 -23.32 14.28 7.82
N PRO A 332 -23.04 13.01 7.48
CA PRO A 332 -22.50 12.60 6.19
C PRO A 332 -23.43 13.01 5.04
N GLN A 333 -22.87 13.64 4.00
CA GLN A 333 -23.61 14.04 2.80
C GLN A 333 -22.70 14.04 1.56
N GLY A 334 -23.33 13.99 0.39
CA GLY A 334 -22.71 14.26 -0.88
C GLY A 334 -22.01 13.04 -1.46
N PHE A 335 -20.92 13.31 -2.18
CA PHE A 335 -20.12 12.34 -2.89
C PHE A 335 -19.69 11.16 -2.03
N ASN A 336 -19.58 9.97 -2.65
CA ASN A 336 -18.96 8.81 -2.04
C ASN A 336 -17.46 8.78 -2.41
N PHE A 337 -16.60 9.18 -1.48
CA PHE A 337 -15.16 9.13 -1.70
C PHE A 337 -14.66 7.70 -1.53
N ARG A 338 -13.75 7.30 -2.43
CA ARG A 338 -13.10 5.98 -2.41
C ARG A 338 -11.60 6.19 -2.26
N LEU A 339 -11.02 5.76 -1.14
CA LEU A 339 -9.64 6.05 -0.80
C LEU A 339 -8.78 4.80 -0.92
N ASP A 340 -7.67 4.94 -1.63
CA ASP A 340 -6.66 3.89 -1.69
C ASP A 340 -6.00 3.72 -0.32
N HIS A 341 -5.79 2.46 0.02
CA HIS A 341 -5.23 2.08 1.30
C HIS A 341 -4.22 0.95 1.17
N THR A 342 -3.43 0.86 2.22
CA THR A 342 -2.30 -0.01 2.41
C THR A 342 -2.43 -0.65 3.78
#